data_AF-A0A8J7YKD7-F1
#
_entry.id   AF-A0A8J7YKD7-F1
#
_cell.length_a   1.000
_cell.length_b   1.000
_cell.length_c   1.000
_cell.angle_alpha   90.00
_cell.angle_beta   90.00
_cell.angle_gamma   90.00
#
_symmetry.space_group_name_H-M   'P 1'
#
loop_
_entity.id
_entity.type
_entity.pdbx_description
1 polymer ?
#
loop_
_entity_poly.entity_id
_entity_poly.type
_entity_poly.pdbx_seq_one_letter_code
_entity_poly.pdbx_strand_id
1 'polypeptide(L)' 'MSVQVEEIGGLDRATDAVASLLSDRQQEAIQTALELGYYEIPRAVSHEDVADHIGCAPSTAAEHLRKAESTLLGSLLA' A
#
# COMPACT_ATOMS: atom_id res chain seq x y z
N MET A 1 -26.47 9.36 -31.22
CA MET A 1 -25.84 9.63 -29.92
C MET A 1 -24.35 9.67 -30.12
N SER A 2 -23.76 10.86 -30.05
CA SER A 2 -22.29 11.03 -30.05
C SER A 2 -21.80 10.99 -28.61
N VAL A 3 -20.98 10.02 -28.27
CA VAL A 3 -20.25 10.00 -26.99
C VAL A 3 -18.88 10.63 -27.28
N GLN A 4 -18.57 11.74 -26.61
CA GLN A 4 -17.22 12.28 -26.58
C GLN A 4 -16.61 11.89 -25.24
N VAL A 5 -15.48 11.18 -25.30
CA VAL A 5 -14.68 10.81 -24.14
C VAL A 5 -13.53 11.80 -24.07
N GLU A 6 -13.55 12.69 -23.09
CA GLU A 6 -12.52 13.73 -22.91
C GLU A 6 -11.29 13.22 -22.13
N GLU A 7 -11.46 12.24 -21.24
CA GLU A 7 -10.35 11.58 -20.55
C GLU A 7 -10.80 10.20 -20.04
N ILE A 8 -9.97 9.18 -20.25
CA ILE A 8 -10.13 7.86 -19.61
C ILE A 8 -9.14 7.88 -18.46
N GLY A 9 -9.63 7.78 -17.21
CA GLY A 9 -8.85 7.81 -15.96
C GLY A 9 -7.75 6.76 -15.91
N GLY A 10 -6.68 6.97 -16.67
CA GLY A 10 -5.56 6.05 -16.79
C GLY A 10 -4.80 5.93 -15.48
N LEU A 11 -4.75 7.03 -14.71
CA LEU A 11 -4.11 7.04 -13.39
C LEU A 11 -4.91 6.24 -12.36
N ASP A 12 -6.24 6.40 -12.34
CA ASP A 12 -7.14 5.67 -11.43
C ASP A 12 -7.07 4.15 -11.68
N ARG A 13 -7.08 3.75 -12.97
CA ARG A 13 -6.84 2.35 -13.35
C ARG A 13 -5.43 1.86 -13.02
N ALA A 14 -4.43 2.72 -13.12
CA ALA A 14 -3.06 2.35 -12.77
C ALA A 14 -2.93 2.14 -11.25
N THR A 15 -3.55 2.98 -10.43
CA THR A 15 -3.59 2.79 -8.98
C THR A 15 -4.34 1.53 -8.58
N ASP A 16 -5.48 1.24 -9.20
CA ASP A 16 -6.22 -0.02 -8.98
C ASP A 16 -5.39 -1.24 -9.38
N ALA A 17 -4.72 -1.16 -10.53
CA ALA A 17 -3.84 -2.23 -11.01
C ALA A 17 -2.69 -2.47 -10.03
N VAL A 18 -2.06 -1.40 -9.52
CA VAL A 18 -0.97 -1.50 -8.54
C VAL A 18 -1.46 -2.07 -7.20
N ALA A 19 -2.62 -1.63 -6.70
CA ALA A 19 -3.21 -2.17 -5.49
C ALA A 19 -3.52 -3.67 -5.63
N SER A 20 -3.98 -4.11 -6.80
CA SER A 20 -4.26 -5.52 -7.09
C SER A 20 -3.02 -6.45 -7.11
N LEU A 21 -1.80 -5.89 -7.12
CA LEU A 21 -0.56 -6.66 -7.03
C LEU A 21 -0.23 -7.08 -5.58
N LEU A 22 -0.86 -6.45 -4.59
CA LEU A 22 -0.68 -6.76 -3.18
C LEU A 22 -1.65 -7.86 -2.76
N SER A 23 -1.22 -8.74 -1.84
CA SER A 23 -2.19 -9.57 -1.12
C SER A 23 -3.01 -8.72 -0.15
N ASP A 24 -4.20 -9.19 0.24
CA ASP A 24 -5.06 -8.49 1.21
C ASP A 24 -4.29 -8.07 2.48
N ARG A 25 -3.42 -8.97 2.99
CA ARG A 25 -2.58 -8.68 4.17
C ARG A 25 -1.46 -7.68 3.93
N GLN A 26 -0.90 -7.65 2.71
CA GLN A 26 0.10 -6.65 2.34
C GLN A 26 -0.54 -5.27 2.18
N GLN A 27 -1.72 -5.22 1.56
CA GLN A 27 -2.51 -4.00 1.40
C GLN A 27 -2.95 -3.46 2.77
N GLU A 28 -3.51 -4.32 3.63
CA GLU A 28 -3.88 -3.96 5.00
C GLU A 28 -2.69 -3.38 5.77
N ALA A 29 -1.54 -4.07 5.76
CA ALA A 29 -0.35 -3.59 6.47
C ALA A 29 0.15 -2.23 5.97
N ILE A 30 0.27 -2.02 4.66
CA ILE A 30 0.81 -0.77 4.12
C ILE A 30 -0.16 0.39 4.27
N GLN A 31 -1.46 0.13 4.17
CA GLN A 31 -2.49 1.14 4.40
C GLN A 31 -2.51 1.57 5.86
N THR A 32 -2.53 0.62 6.81
CA THR A 32 -2.45 0.93 8.23
C THR A 32 -1.15 1.68 8.58
N ALA A 33 -0.01 1.29 8.00
CA ALA A 33 1.24 1.99 8.20
C ALA A 33 1.19 3.46 7.71
N LEU A 34 0.58 3.72 6.55
CA LEU A 34 0.36 5.09 6.07
C LEU A 34 -0.56 5.88 7.00
N GLU A 35 -1.68 5.29 7.41
CA GLU A 35 -2.69 5.94 8.28
C GLU A 35 -2.13 6.27 9.67
N LEU A 36 -1.24 5.44 10.21
CA LEU A 36 -0.61 5.65 11.52
C LEU A 36 0.64 6.54 11.46
N GLY A 37 1.09 6.98 10.30
CA GLY A 37 2.28 7.81 10.15
C GLY A 37 3.61 7.05 10.27
N TYR A 38 3.62 5.76 9.93
CA TYR A 38 4.84 4.93 9.88
C TYR A 38 5.88 5.48 8.88
N TYR A 39 5.42 6.13 7.81
CA TYR A 39 6.27 6.70 6.76
C TYR A 39 6.58 8.20 6.95
N GLU A 40 6.13 8.81 8.04
CA GLU A 40 6.44 10.22 8.35
C GLU A 40 7.90 10.42 8.78
N ILE A 41 8.35 11.68 8.75
CA ILE A 41 9.70 12.08 9.19
C ILE A 41 9.56 13.22 10.22
N PRO A 42 9.82 12.97 11.53
CA PRO A 42 10.15 11.68 12.13
C PRO A 42 8.96 10.70 12.08
N ARG A 43 9.22 9.38 12.13
CA ARG A 43 8.15 8.38 12.13
C ARG A 43 7.29 8.53 13.39
N ALA A 44 5.97 8.54 13.21
CA ALA A 44 5.03 8.63 14.32
C ALA A 44 4.86 7.27 15.03
N VAL A 45 4.95 6.17 14.29
CA VAL A 45 4.80 4.80 14.81
C VAL A 45 5.87 3.85 14.27
N SER A 46 6.01 2.72 14.95
CA SER A 46 6.84 1.58 14.55
C SER A 46 6.02 0.50 13.82
N HIS A 47 6.70 -0.54 13.36
CA HIS A 47 6.03 -1.71 12.76
C HIS A 47 5.38 -2.59 13.82
N GLU A 48 5.76 -2.47 15.10
CA GLU A 48 5.09 -3.13 16.22
C GLU A 48 3.69 -2.55 16.41
N ASP A 49 3.56 -1.21 16.35
CA ASP A 49 2.26 -0.54 16.44
C ASP A 49 1.33 -0.93 15.27
N VAL A 50 1.89 -1.08 14.06
CA VAL A 50 1.15 -1.60 12.90
C VAL A 50 0.69 -3.05 13.15
N ALA A 51 1.57 -3.89 13.71
CA ALA A 51 1.26 -5.28 14.02
C ALA A 51 0.12 -5.40 15.04
N ASP A 52 0.15 -4.56 16.08
CA ASP A 52 -0.89 -4.47 17.09
C ASP A 52 -2.23 -4.04 16.47
N HIS A 53 -2.21 -3.12 15.50
CA HIS A 53 -3.42 -2.65 14.82
C HIS A 53 -4.06 -3.71 13.92
N ILE A 54 -3.25 -4.47 13.16
CA ILE A 54 -3.75 -5.50 12.21
C ILE A 54 -3.85 -6.91 12.82
N GLY A 55 -3.52 -7.04 14.11
CA GLY A 55 -3.66 -8.27 14.89
C GLY A 55 -2.71 -9.38 14.46
N CYS A 56 -1.42 -9.09 14.27
CA CYS A 56 -0.40 -10.09 13.92
C CYS A 56 0.90 -9.92 14.72
N ALA A 57 1.86 -10.84 14.53
CA ALA A 57 3.17 -10.70 15.17
C ALA A 57 3.99 -9.57 14.51
N PRO A 58 4.84 -8.84 15.25
CA PRO A 58 5.69 -7.78 14.69
C PRO A 58 6.53 -8.21 13.48
N SER A 59 7.08 -9.43 13.52
CA SER A 59 7.83 -9.99 12.39
C SER A 59 6.96 -10.20 11.15
N THR A 60 5.70 -10.61 11.34
CA THR A 60 4.73 -10.79 10.26
C THR A 60 4.33 -9.45 9.65
N ALA A 61 4.07 -8.42 10.46
CA ALA A 61 3.82 -7.06 9.95
C ALA A 61 5.01 -6.51 9.16
N ALA A 62 6.22 -6.63 9.71
CA ALA A 62 7.45 -6.20 9.03
C ALA A 62 7.66 -6.93 7.70
N GLU A 63 7.33 -8.22 7.62
CA GLU A 63 7.39 -9.00 6.38
C GLU A 63 6.35 -8.52 5.35
N HIS A 64 5.10 -8.28 5.79
CA HIS A 64 4.05 -7.75 4.92
C HIS A 64 4.42 -6.37 4.36
N LEU A 65 4.90 -5.46 5.21
CA LEU A 65 5.38 -4.14 4.80
C LEU A 65 6.49 -4.25 3.76
N ARG A 66 7.53 -5.05 4.03
CA ARG A 66 8.66 -5.21 3.10
C ARG A 66 8.23 -5.80 1.75
N LYS A 67 7.35 -6.80 1.76
CA LYS A 67 6.81 -7.40 0.54
C LYS A 67 5.96 -6.40 -0.24
N ALA A 68 5.09 -5.65 0.45
CA ALA A 68 4.27 -4.61 -0.17
C ALA A 68 5.14 -3.53 -0.81
N GLU A 69 6.10 -2.97 -0.07
CA GLU A 69 7.06 -1.97 -0.55
C GLU A 69 7.85 -2.49 -1.77
N SER A 70 8.34 -3.73 -1.72
CA SER A 70 9.06 -4.34 -2.85
C SER A 70 8.19 -4.42 -4.11
N THR A 71 6.93 -4.84 -3.97
CA THR A 71 5.98 -4.93 -5.09
C THR A 71 5.67 -3.55 -5.66
N LEU A 72 5.39 -2.56 -4.81
CA LEU A 72 5.07 -1.20 -5.22
C LEU A 72 6.24 -0.52 -5.91
N LEU A 73 7.44 -0.61 -5.34
CA LEU A 73 8.66 -0.07 -5.94
C LEU A 73 8.98 -0.76 -7.28
N GLY A 74 8.81 -2.07 -7.34
CA GLY A 74 8.96 -2.83 -8.58
C GLY A 74 7.99 -2.40 -9.66
N SER A 75 6.72 -2.12 -9.31
CA SER A 75 5.73 -1.64 -10.26
C SER A 75 5.95 -0.19 -10.69
N LEU A 76 6.49 0.66 -9.81
CA LEU A 76 6.71 2.08 -10.09
C LEU A 76 7.97 2.33 -10.94
N LEU A 77 9.00 1.51 -10.76
CA LEU A 77 10.32 1.67 -11.39
C LEU A 77 10.52 0.77 -12.63
N ALA A 78 9.49 0.01 -13.03
CA ALA A 78 9.52 -0.88 -14.19
C ALA A 78 9.19 -0.18 -15.52
#